data_AF-A0A841BZJ9-F1
#
_entry.id   AF-A0A841BZJ9-F1
#
_cell.length_a   1.000
_cell.length_b   1.000
_cell.length_c   1.000
_cell.angle_alpha   90.00
_cell.angle_beta   90.00
_cell.angle_gamma   90.00
#
_symmetry.space_group_name_H-M   'P 1'
#
loop_
_entity.id
_entity.type
_entity.pdbx_description
1 polymer ?
#
loop_
_entity_poly.entity_id
_entity_poly.type
_entity_poly.pdbx_seq_one_letter_code
_entity_poly.pdbx_strand_id
1 'polypeptide(L)'
;MPDPAAALASQLRNIEQGTGRSTVQWAALINATGLAKHGQIVSFLKSEHGLTHGNANTLAHAVREHQAGGPPPESDLLDAQYQGAKSALRPVYDEVVAVARALGDDVTVTVQKTGVSLRRHKQFALVQAPSSRHVQLGLNLKDTPATPRLQALSGMCSHRVHLTDVDDIDDEVAGWLRLAYGQA
;
A
#
# COMPACT_ATOMS: atom_id res chain seq x y z
N MET A 1 -4.98 -6.10 -15.55
CA MET A 1 -5.69 -4.91 -15.04
C MET A 1 -4.63 -3.96 -14.48
N PRO A 2 -4.52 -2.71 -14.94
CA PRO A 2 -3.64 -1.74 -14.30
C PRO A 2 -4.07 -1.55 -12.84
N ASP A 3 -3.10 -1.46 -11.94
CA ASP A 3 -3.33 -1.09 -10.54
C ASP A 3 -4.05 0.28 -10.48
N PRO A 4 -5.21 0.41 -9.80
CA PRO A 4 -5.93 1.68 -9.68
C PRO A 4 -5.05 2.85 -9.20
N ALA A 5 -4.05 2.57 -8.36
CA ALA A 5 -3.10 3.57 -7.91
C ALA A 5 -2.16 4.04 -9.04
N ALA A 6 -1.70 3.11 -9.89
CA ALA A 6 -0.87 3.43 -11.05
C ALA A 6 -1.63 4.23 -12.11
N ALA A 7 -2.93 3.99 -12.26
CA ALA A 7 -3.80 4.76 -13.14
C ALA A 7 -3.97 6.21 -12.65
N LEU A 8 -4.20 6.43 -11.35
CA LEU A 8 -4.29 7.75 -10.74
C LEU A 8 -2.97 8.54 -10.88
N ALA A 9 -1.83 7.91 -10.58
CA ALA A 9 -0.52 8.55 -10.72
C ALA A 9 -0.21 8.93 -12.17
N SER A 10 -0.63 8.10 -13.14
CA SER A 10 -0.46 8.42 -14.56
C SER A 10 -1.37 9.55 -15.01
N GLN A 11 -2.62 9.60 -14.52
CA GLN A 11 -3.52 10.72 -14.77
C GLN A 11 -2.97 12.03 -14.21
N LEU A 12 -2.42 12.02 -12.98
CA LEU A 12 -1.82 13.20 -12.37
C LEU A 12 -0.63 13.73 -13.19
N ARG A 13 0.27 12.84 -13.62
CA ARG A 13 1.39 13.21 -14.52
C ARG A 13 0.89 13.85 -15.83
N ASN A 14 -0.16 13.31 -16.43
CA ASN A 14 -0.73 13.88 -17.65
C ASN A 14 -1.33 15.27 -17.40
N ILE A 15 -1.94 15.51 -16.24
CA ILE A 15 -2.44 16.84 -15.85
C ILE A 15 -1.27 17.81 -15.69
N GLU A 16 -0.20 17.42 -15.01
CA GLU A 16 0.98 18.28 -14.82
C GLU A 16 1.64 18.65 -16.16
N GLN A 17 1.79 17.68 -17.07
CA GLN A 17 2.32 17.90 -18.41
C GLN A 17 1.39 18.79 -19.25
N GLY A 18 0.08 18.56 -19.21
CA GLY A 18 -0.90 19.33 -19.99
C GLY A 18 -1.10 20.76 -19.49
N THR A 19 -0.87 21.01 -18.19
CA THR A 19 -1.03 22.34 -17.57
C THR A 19 0.30 23.09 -17.37
N GLY A 20 1.43 22.41 -17.50
CA GLY A 20 2.76 22.97 -17.23
C GLY A 20 3.01 23.30 -15.75
N ARG A 21 2.18 22.79 -14.84
CA ARG A 21 2.25 23.06 -13.39
C ARG A 21 2.25 21.75 -12.60
N SER A 22 3.20 21.62 -11.69
CA SER A 22 3.26 20.52 -10.73
C SER A 22 2.14 20.60 -9.69
N THR A 23 1.85 19.47 -9.04
CA THR A 23 0.89 19.39 -7.93
C THR A 23 1.24 20.34 -6.79
N VAL A 24 2.53 20.54 -6.51
CA VAL A 24 3.02 21.50 -5.50
C VAL A 24 2.65 22.95 -5.89
N GLN A 25 2.86 23.31 -7.16
CA GLN A 25 2.50 24.65 -7.66
C GLN A 25 0.99 24.87 -7.67
N TRP A 26 0.20 23.84 -7.98
CA TRP A 26 -1.25 23.88 -7.86
C TRP A 26 -1.70 24.04 -6.41
N ALA A 27 -1.06 23.32 -5.48
CA ALA A 27 -1.36 23.42 -4.06
C ALA A 27 -1.06 24.83 -3.52
N ALA A 28 0.05 25.44 -3.93
CA ALA A 28 0.37 26.83 -3.58
C ALA A 28 -0.65 27.81 -4.14
N LEU A 29 -1.07 27.65 -5.41
CA LEU A 29 -2.08 28.50 -6.04
C LEU A 29 -3.43 28.40 -5.32
N ILE A 30 -3.90 27.19 -5.03
CA ILE A 30 -5.18 26.96 -4.34
C ILE A 30 -5.12 27.43 -2.89
N ASN A 31 -3.96 27.32 -2.23
CA ASN A 31 -3.79 27.88 -0.89
C ASN A 31 -3.90 29.41 -0.90
N ALA A 32 -3.36 30.07 -1.93
CA ALA A 32 -3.46 31.53 -2.08
C ALA A 32 -4.90 32.02 -2.32
N THR A 33 -5.81 31.17 -2.80
CA THR A 33 -7.24 31.53 -2.95
C THR A 33 -8.05 31.34 -1.67
N GLY A 34 -7.50 30.69 -0.64
CA GLY A 34 -8.21 30.38 0.60
C GLY A 34 -9.29 29.30 0.48
N LEU A 35 -9.35 28.59 -0.65
CA LEU A 35 -10.34 27.53 -0.87
C LEU A 35 -9.94 26.25 -0.13
N ALA A 36 -10.79 25.80 0.79
CA ALA A 36 -10.53 24.59 1.59
C ALA A 36 -11.41 23.39 1.18
N LYS A 37 -12.64 23.63 0.68
CA LYS A 37 -13.58 22.55 0.35
C LYS A 37 -13.28 21.98 -1.03
N HIS A 38 -13.29 20.65 -1.12
CA HIS A 38 -13.08 19.91 -2.38
C HIS A 38 -13.89 20.47 -3.55
N GLY A 39 -15.21 20.64 -3.38
CA GLY A 39 -16.08 21.14 -4.43
C GLY A 39 -15.75 22.56 -4.89
N GLN A 40 -15.23 23.42 -4.00
CA GLN A 40 -14.81 24.77 -4.38
C GLN A 40 -13.54 24.72 -5.22
N ILE A 41 -12.58 23.87 -4.84
CA ILE A 41 -11.34 23.67 -5.58
C ILE A 41 -11.64 23.10 -6.98
N VAL A 42 -12.53 22.11 -7.08
CA VAL A 42 -12.94 21.55 -8.38
C VAL A 42 -13.59 22.62 -9.26
N SER A 43 -14.50 23.43 -8.70
CA SER A 43 -15.15 24.51 -9.45
C SER A 43 -14.15 25.56 -9.94
N PHE A 44 -13.22 25.98 -9.07
CA PHE A 44 -12.14 26.92 -9.42
C PHE A 44 -11.25 26.40 -10.55
N LEU A 45 -10.81 25.14 -10.47
CA LEU A 45 -9.99 24.52 -11.52
C LEU A 45 -10.73 24.42 -12.86
N LYS A 46 -12.05 24.23 -12.83
CA LYS A 46 -12.87 24.22 -14.04
C LYS A 46 -13.08 25.62 -14.61
N SER A 47 -13.43 26.60 -13.79
CA SER A 47 -13.78 27.95 -14.25
C SER A 47 -12.55 28.75 -14.66
N GLU A 48 -11.53 28.79 -13.81
CA GLU A 48 -10.37 29.66 -14.01
C GLU A 48 -9.27 29.02 -14.87
N HIS A 49 -9.23 27.69 -14.91
CA HIS A 49 -8.16 26.95 -15.58
C HIS A 49 -8.66 25.98 -16.67
N GLY A 50 -9.97 25.90 -16.90
CA GLY A 50 -10.54 25.13 -18.01
C GLY A 50 -10.34 23.61 -17.91
N LEU A 51 -10.03 23.08 -16.72
CA LEU A 51 -9.84 21.64 -16.55
C LEU A 51 -11.17 20.89 -16.76
N THR A 52 -11.10 19.72 -17.39
CA THR A 52 -12.23 18.79 -17.43
C THR A 52 -12.59 18.32 -16.02
N HIS A 53 -13.83 17.86 -15.81
CA HIS A 53 -14.27 17.44 -14.47
C HIS A 53 -13.38 16.34 -13.88
N GLY A 54 -12.98 15.34 -14.67
CA GLY A 54 -12.08 14.28 -14.22
C GLY A 54 -10.72 14.80 -13.78
N ASN A 55 -10.12 15.69 -14.56
CA ASN A 55 -8.81 16.27 -14.22
C ASN A 55 -8.88 17.20 -13.01
N ALA A 56 -9.92 18.05 -12.95
CA ALA A 56 -10.15 18.93 -11.81
C ALA A 56 -10.39 18.12 -10.53
N ASN A 57 -11.12 17.00 -10.60
CA ASN A 57 -11.35 16.14 -9.44
C ASN A 57 -10.07 15.47 -8.95
N THR A 58 -9.31 14.84 -9.86
CA THR A 58 -8.03 14.19 -9.53
C THR A 58 -7.04 15.19 -8.93
N LEU A 59 -6.89 16.37 -9.53
CA LEU A 59 -5.99 17.40 -9.04
C LEU A 59 -6.46 17.99 -7.68
N ALA A 60 -7.76 18.20 -7.48
CA ALA A 60 -8.29 18.67 -6.21
C ALA A 60 -8.01 17.68 -5.06
N HIS A 61 -8.09 16.37 -5.32
CA HIS A 61 -7.67 15.36 -4.34
C HIS A 61 -6.17 15.44 -4.04
N ALA A 62 -5.33 15.47 -5.07
CA ALA A 62 -3.88 15.53 -4.91
C ALA A 62 -3.42 16.80 -4.16
N VAL A 63 -4.02 17.95 -4.46
CA VAL A 63 -3.73 19.21 -3.76
C VAL A 63 -4.15 19.16 -2.30
N ARG A 64 -5.34 18.63 -2.00
CA ARG A 64 -5.81 18.51 -0.61
C ARG A 64 -4.97 17.52 0.19
N GLU A 65 -4.51 16.44 -0.44
CA GLU A 65 -3.56 15.50 0.17
C GLU A 65 -2.21 16.16 0.44
N HIS A 66 -1.68 16.92 -0.53
CA HIS A 66 -0.46 17.71 -0.33
C HIS A 66 -0.61 18.76 0.79
N GLN A 67 -1.75 19.47 0.85
CA GLN A 67 -2.05 20.44 1.92
C GLN A 67 -2.17 19.78 3.30
N ALA A 68 -2.53 18.51 3.36
CA ALA A 68 -2.55 17.70 4.58
C ALA A 68 -1.17 17.12 4.96
N GLY A 69 -0.10 17.47 4.22
CA GLY A 69 1.26 16.96 4.45
C GLY A 69 1.74 15.92 3.43
N GLY A 70 0.98 15.67 2.36
CA GLY A 70 1.25 14.62 1.39
C GLY A 70 0.79 13.24 1.87
N PRO A 71 0.91 12.19 1.04
CA PRO A 71 0.76 10.83 1.53
C PRO A 71 1.82 10.60 2.63
N PRO A 72 1.43 10.08 3.80
CA PRO A 72 2.40 9.79 4.86
C PRO A 72 3.52 8.90 4.30
N PRO A 73 4.78 9.15 4.68
CA PRO A 73 5.88 8.33 4.23
C PRO A 73 5.66 6.87 4.65
N GLU A 74 6.26 5.94 3.90
CA GLU A 74 6.10 4.50 4.18
C GLU A 74 6.51 4.14 5.61
N SER A 75 7.50 4.85 6.18
CA SER A 75 7.89 4.71 7.59
C SER A 75 6.73 5.01 8.54
N ASP A 76 6.00 6.10 8.32
CA ASP A 76 4.90 6.52 9.19
C ASP A 76 3.72 5.57 9.05
N LEU A 77 3.45 5.11 7.82
CA LEU A 77 2.44 4.08 7.56
C LEU A 77 2.77 2.76 8.26
N LEU A 78 4.04 2.37 8.26
CA LEU A 78 4.49 1.14 8.92
C LEU A 78 4.43 1.29 10.44
N ASP A 79 4.93 2.40 10.97
CA ASP A 79 4.91 2.67 12.40
C ASP A 79 3.48 2.72 12.92
N ALA A 80 2.55 3.36 12.19
CA ALA A 80 1.13 3.37 12.54
C ALA A 80 0.50 1.97 12.61
N GLN A 81 0.99 0.99 11.83
CA GLN A 81 0.49 -0.38 11.88
C GLN A 81 0.89 -1.13 13.16
N TYR A 82 2.03 -0.76 13.76
CA TYR A 82 2.63 -1.44 14.92
C TYR A 82 2.76 -0.53 16.15
N GLN A 83 1.93 0.50 16.28
CA GLN A 83 1.89 1.34 17.48
C GLN A 83 1.05 0.72 18.62
N GLY A 84 1.31 1.18 19.85
CA GLY A 84 0.54 0.80 21.04
C GLY A 84 0.60 -0.70 21.33
N ALA A 85 -0.57 -1.32 21.53
CA ALA A 85 -0.69 -2.75 21.85
C ALA A 85 -0.16 -3.68 20.74
N LYS A 86 0.07 -3.17 19.51
CA LYS A 86 0.62 -3.95 18.39
C LYS A 86 2.15 -3.88 18.29
N SER A 87 2.81 -3.08 19.12
CA SER A 87 4.28 -2.90 19.08
C SER A 87 5.06 -4.19 19.24
N ALA A 88 4.57 -5.11 20.07
CA ALA A 88 5.18 -6.42 20.27
C ALA A 88 5.18 -7.30 18.99
N LEU A 89 4.35 -6.99 17.99
CA LEU A 89 4.29 -7.73 16.73
C LEU A 89 5.28 -7.21 15.67
N ARG A 90 5.95 -6.08 15.93
CA ARG A 90 6.90 -5.49 14.97
C ARG A 90 8.07 -6.44 14.62
N PRO A 91 8.70 -7.14 15.59
CA PRO A 91 9.76 -8.11 15.27
C PRO A 91 9.29 -9.26 14.37
N VAL A 92 8.06 -9.74 14.54
CA VAL A 92 7.48 -10.81 13.69
C VAL A 92 7.35 -10.33 12.24
N TYR A 93 6.91 -9.08 12.05
CA TYR A 93 6.88 -8.46 10.73
C TYR A 93 8.29 -8.31 10.14
N ASP A 94 9.24 -7.78 10.93
CA ASP A 94 10.60 -7.52 10.46
C ASP A 94 11.27 -8.83 9.99
N GLU A 95 11.07 -9.93 10.71
CA GLU A 95 11.58 -11.25 10.31
C GLU A 95 10.91 -11.79 9.04
N VAL A 96 9.59 -11.69 8.90
CA VAL A 96 8.90 -12.09 7.65
C VAL A 96 9.45 -11.32 6.44
N VAL A 97 9.71 -10.01 6.59
CA VAL A 97 10.29 -9.20 5.51
C VAL A 97 11.75 -9.58 5.25
N ALA A 98 12.53 -9.89 6.29
CA ALA A 98 13.90 -10.35 6.14
C ALA A 98 13.96 -11.67 5.35
N VAL A 99 13.17 -12.67 5.74
CA VAL A 99 13.05 -13.95 5.02
C VAL A 99 12.62 -13.72 3.58
N ALA A 100 11.62 -12.87 3.34
CA ALA A 100 11.15 -12.58 1.99
C ALA A 100 12.22 -11.93 1.12
N ARG A 101 12.95 -10.93 1.63
CA ARG A 101 14.04 -10.26 0.90
C ARG A 101 15.21 -11.21 0.60
N ALA A 102 15.46 -12.19 1.46
CA ALA A 102 16.49 -13.20 1.24
C ALA A 102 16.15 -14.18 0.10
N LEU A 103 14.91 -14.20 -0.42
CA LEU A 103 14.51 -15.08 -1.53
C LEU A 103 15.04 -14.59 -2.89
N GLY A 104 15.32 -13.29 -3.05
CA GLY A 104 15.87 -12.72 -4.27
C GLY A 104 15.87 -11.19 -4.31
N ASP A 105 16.76 -10.63 -5.13
CA ASP A 105 16.93 -9.18 -5.30
C ASP A 105 15.76 -8.51 -6.05
N ASP A 106 14.87 -9.30 -6.67
CA ASP A 106 13.68 -8.83 -7.37
C ASP A 106 12.44 -8.71 -6.47
N VAL A 107 12.61 -8.90 -5.15
CA VAL A 107 11.55 -8.70 -4.15
C VAL A 107 11.37 -7.21 -3.86
N THR A 108 10.15 -6.73 -4.11
CA THR A 108 9.69 -5.39 -3.77
C THR A 108 8.76 -5.43 -2.56
N VAL A 109 9.00 -4.54 -1.61
CA VAL A 109 8.17 -4.34 -0.41
C VAL A 109 7.40 -3.04 -0.58
N THR A 110 6.08 -3.07 -0.46
CA THR A 110 5.23 -1.87 -0.55
C THR A 110 4.42 -1.73 0.73
N VAL A 111 4.68 -0.66 1.49
CA VAL A 111 3.91 -0.36 2.69
C VAL A 111 2.61 0.34 2.30
N GLN A 112 1.49 -0.22 2.74
CA GLN A 112 0.15 0.33 2.53
C GLN A 112 -0.44 0.70 3.89
N LYS A 113 -1.60 1.36 3.88
CA LYS A 113 -2.27 1.79 5.13
C LYS A 113 -2.65 0.63 6.08
N THR A 114 -2.95 -0.55 5.54
CA THR A 114 -3.53 -1.68 6.29
C THR A 114 -2.71 -2.96 6.22
N GLY A 115 -1.48 -2.86 5.72
CA GLY A 115 -0.59 -4.00 5.55
C GLY A 115 0.63 -3.67 4.71
N VAL A 116 1.48 -4.67 4.53
CA VAL A 116 2.68 -4.60 3.70
C VAL A 116 2.63 -5.68 2.64
N SER A 117 2.62 -5.27 1.38
CA SER A 117 2.58 -6.18 0.23
C SER A 117 4.00 -6.59 -0.15
N LEU A 118 4.22 -7.90 -0.27
CA LEU A 118 5.47 -8.48 -0.77
C LEU A 118 5.23 -8.94 -2.21
N ARG A 119 6.02 -8.38 -3.13
CA ARG A 119 5.79 -8.51 -4.58
C ARG A 119 7.07 -8.92 -5.29
N ARG A 120 6.90 -9.67 -6.37
CA ARG A 120 7.91 -9.91 -7.39
C ARG A 120 7.38 -9.36 -8.72
N HIS A 121 7.00 -10.21 -9.69
CA HIS A 121 6.22 -9.72 -10.85
C HIS A 121 4.75 -9.48 -10.49
N LYS A 122 4.25 -10.17 -9.46
CA LYS A 122 2.95 -9.95 -8.81
C LYS A 122 3.07 -10.12 -7.30
N GLN A 123 2.00 -9.80 -6.56
CA GLN A 123 1.95 -10.01 -5.12
C GLN A 123 1.97 -11.51 -4.80
N PHE A 124 2.87 -11.92 -3.90
CA PHE A 124 2.99 -13.30 -3.45
C PHE A 124 2.66 -13.47 -1.97
N ALA A 125 2.85 -12.42 -1.18
CA ALA A 125 2.47 -12.40 0.21
C ALA A 125 1.96 -11.02 0.65
N LEU A 126 1.17 -11.01 1.73
CA LEU A 126 0.64 -9.80 2.35
C LEU A 126 0.74 -9.94 3.86
N VAL A 127 1.48 -9.03 4.50
CA VAL A 127 1.68 -9.03 5.95
C VAL A 127 0.74 -8.01 6.57
N GLN A 128 -0.08 -8.43 7.54
CA GLN A 128 -1.04 -7.55 8.19
C GLN A 128 -1.05 -7.79 9.71
N ALA A 129 -1.34 -6.76 10.50
CA ALA A 129 -1.60 -6.88 11.93
C ALA A 129 -3.07 -6.58 12.25
N PRO A 130 -4.01 -7.52 11.97
CA PRO A 130 -5.45 -7.27 12.13
C PRO A 130 -5.84 -7.08 13.60
N SER A 131 -5.05 -7.61 14.54
CA SER A 131 -5.21 -7.45 15.98
C SER A 131 -3.85 -7.28 16.66
N SER A 132 -3.81 -7.07 17.97
CA SER A 132 -2.58 -7.08 18.77
C SER A 132 -2.08 -8.48 19.14
N ARG A 133 -2.77 -9.55 18.71
CA ARG A 133 -2.46 -10.93 19.13
C ARG A 133 -1.53 -11.66 18.18
N HIS A 134 -1.52 -11.29 16.90
CA HIS A 134 -0.74 -11.97 15.86
C HIS A 134 -0.58 -11.08 14.63
N VAL A 135 0.50 -11.32 13.89
CA VAL A 135 0.64 -10.99 12.48
C VAL A 135 -0.11 -12.05 11.66
N GLN A 136 -0.93 -11.61 10.71
CA GLN A 136 -1.49 -12.47 9.67
C GLN A 136 -0.58 -12.37 8.44
N LEU A 137 0.03 -13.50 8.06
CA LEU A 137 0.74 -13.64 6.80
C LEU A 137 -0.18 -14.29 5.78
N GLY A 138 -0.70 -13.50 4.84
CA GLY A 138 -1.43 -13.99 3.68
C GLY A 138 -0.47 -14.43 2.58
N LEU A 139 -0.76 -15.55 1.93
CA LEU A 139 0.09 -16.18 0.91
C LEU A 139 -0.72 -16.50 -0.35
N ASN A 140 -0.10 -16.34 -1.51
CA ASN A 140 -0.62 -16.79 -2.81
C ASN A 140 0.03 -18.11 -3.20
N LEU A 141 -0.63 -19.19 -2.79
CA LEU A 141 -0.23 -20.57 -3.06
C LEU A 141 -1.28 -21.25 -3.96
N LYS A 142 -0.83 -21.80 -5.08
CA LYS A 142 -1.59 -22.68 -5.97
C LYS A 142 -1.36 -24.13 -5.56
N ASP A 143 -2.38 -24.96 -5.78
CA ASP A 143 -2.34 -26.42 -5.60
C ASP A 143 -1.78 -26.87 -4.23
N THR A 144 -1.93 -26.03 -3.21
CA THR A 144 -1.47 -26.28 -1.84
C THR A 144 -2.70 -26.55 -0.96
N PRO A 145 -2.79 -27.70 -0.29
CA PRO A 145 -3.93 -27.99 0.59
C PRO A 145 -3.83 -27.18 1.88
N ALA A 146 -4.98 -26.75 2.38
CA ALA A 146 -5.06 -26.11 3.69
C ALA A 146 -4.75 -27.11 4.82
N THR A 147 -4.13 -26.61 5.89
CA THR A 147 -3.87 -27.33 7.13
C THR A 147 -4.46 -26.53 8.31
N PRO A 148 -4.49 -27.08 9.54
CA PRO A 148 -4.90 -26.29 10.71
C PRO A 148 -4.09 -25.00 10.90
N ARG A 149 -2.81 -25.01 10.50
CA ARG A 149 -1.91 -23.85 10.56
C ARG A 149 -2.02 -22.96 9.32
N LEU A 150 -2.04 -23.56 8.12
CA LEU A 150 -2.19 -22.87 6.84
C LEU A 150 -3.66 -22.89 6.40
N GLN A 151 -4.40 -21.85 6.74
CA GLN A 151 -5.83 -21.79 6.50
C GLN A 151 -6.14 -21.22 5.12
N ALA A 152 -7.11 -21.80 4.41
CA ALA A 152 -7.60 -21.25 3.15
C ALA A 152 -8.31 -19.90 3.35
N LEU A 153 -8.18 -19.02 2.36
CA LEU A 153 -8.87 -17.74 2.27
C LEU A 153 -9.59 -17.62 0.92
N SER A 154 -10.73 -16.92 0.93
CA SER A 154 -11.41 -16.46 -0.29
C SER A 154 -11.11 -14.98 -0.49
N GLY A 155 -10.13 -14.65 -1.33
CA GLY A 155 -9.77 -13.25 -1.58
C GLY A 155 -8.45 -13.06 -2.30
N MET A 156 -7.77 -11.95 -1.99
CA MET A 156 -6.50 -11.54 -2.62
C MET A 156 -5.34 -12.48 -2.31
N CYS A 157 -5.36 -13.11 -1.13
CA CYS A 157 -4.49 -14.22 -0.76
C CYS A 157 -5.30 -15.52 -0.77
N SER A 158 -4.70 -16.62 -1.23
CA SER A 158 -5.35 -17.93 -1.21
C SER A 158 -5.26 -18.63 0.14
N HIS A 159 -4.24 -18.30 0.93
CA HIS A 159 -4.02 -18.87 2.26
C HIS A 159 -3.61 -17.81 3.27
N ARG A 160 -3.68 -18.14 4.55
CA ARG A 160 -3.07 -17.40 5.65
C ARG A 160 -2.47 -18.31 6.69
N VAL A 161 -1.50 -17.77 7.41
CA VAL A 161 -1.01 -18.27 8.69
C VAL A 161 -1.02 -17.12 9.71
N HIS A 162 -1.29 -17.43 10.98
CA HIS A 162 -1.14 -16.48 12.08
C HIS A 162 0.20 -16.73 12.76
N LEU A 163 0.97 -15.66 12.95
CA LEU A 163 2.29 -15.65 13.56
C LEU A 163 2.21 -14.77 14.81
N THR A 164 2.45 -15.37 15.97
CA THR A 164 2.40 -14.71 17.27
C THR A 164 3.77 -14.28 17.74
N ASP A 165 4.81 -15.01 17.35
CA ASP A 165 6.21 -14.75 17.70
C ASP A 165 7.14 -14.96 16.49
N VAL A 166 8.40 -14.51 16.61
CA VAL A 166 9.43 -14.69 15.59
C VAL A 166 9.73 -16.17 15.37
N ASP A 167 9.68 -16.99 16.42
CA ASP A 167 9.90 -18.44 16.35
C ASP A 167 8.82 -19.17 15.52
N ASP A 168 7.66 -18.56 15.29
CA ASP A 168 6.63 -19.12 14.40
C ASP A 168 7.06 -19.09 12.92
N ILE A 169 8.13 -18.37 12.56
CA ILE A 169 8.68 -18.24 11.21
C ILE A 169 9.72 -19.34 10.98
N ASP A 170 9.29 -20.58 11.21
CA ASP A 170 10.08 -21.79 11.07
C ASP A 170 10.24 -22.22 9.60
N ASP A 171 10.86 -23.38 9.40
CA ASP A 171 11.08 -23.96 8.07
C ASP A 171 9.79 -24.19 7.26
N GLU A 172 8.65 -24.40 7.94
CA GLU A 172 7.37 -24.59 7.27
C GLU A 172 6.87 -23.26 6.69
N VAL A 173 6.87 -22.19 7.50
CA VAL A 173 6.48 -20.85 7.07
C VAL A 173 7.45 -20.28 6.03
N ALA A 174 8.75 -20.44 6.23
CA ALA A 174 9.77 -20.07 5.26
C ALA A 174 9.62 -20.88 3.95
N GLY A 175 9.25 -22.16 4.05
CA GLY A 175 8.91 -23.03 2.93
C GLY A 175 7.74 -22.49 2.11
N TRP A 176 6.65 -22.08 2.76
CA TRP A 176 5.50 -21.49 2.08
C TRP A 176 5.81 -20.12 1.46
N LEU A 177 6.59 -19.27 2.13
CA LEU A 177 7.06 -18.00 1.55
C LEU A 177 7.86 -18.23 0.26
N ARG A 178 8.79 -19.18 0.30
CA ARG A 178 9.59 -19.58 -0.88
C ARG A 178 8.72 -20.14 -2.01
N LEU A 179 7.73 -20.97 -1.67
CA LEU A 179 6.79 -21.52 -2.64
C LEU A 179 5.94 -20.42 -3.28
N ALA A 180 5.37 -19.51 -2.48
CA ALA A 180 4.60 -18.37 -2.97
C ALA A 180 5.44 -17.49 -3.89
N TYR A 181 6.67 -17.17 -3.49
CA TYR A 181 7.62 -16.41 -4.29
C TYR A 181 7.94 -17.09 -5.63
N GLY A 182 8.18 -18.41 -5.63
CA GLY A 182 8.46 -19.17 -6.86
C GLY A 182 7.27 -19.21 -7.84
N GLN A 183 6.04 -19.06 -7.33
CA GLN A 183 4.81 -18.98 -8.14
C GLN A 183 4.48 -17.56 -8.61
N ALA A 184 5.31 -16.58 -8.21
CA ALA A 184 5.07 -15.16 -8.31
C ALA A 184 6.06 -14.36 -9.15
#